data_AF-A0A8X7BED9-F1
#
_entry.id   AF-A0A8X7BED9-F1
#
_cell.length_a   1.000
_cell.length_b   1.000
_cell.length_c   1.000
_cell.angle_alpha   90.00
_cell.angle_beta   90.00
_cell.angle_gamma   90.00
#
_symmetry.space_group_name_H-M   'P 1'
#
loop_
_entity.id
_entity.type
_entity.pdbx_description
1 polymer ?
#
loop_
_entity_poly.entity_id
_entity_poly.type
_entity_poly.pdbx_seq_one_letter_code
_entity_poly.pdbx_strand_id
1 'polypeptide(L)'
;MDLPSPVSQKSYERIMRKINLASREVADDSMKNAAKEEVSASGSNEICVSGDGTWKTRGHTSRIGVFSVIGDVTGKVIDVAVLSSYCKGCEKWRGPKSGHSYEEWKLKHQPHCVKNHIGSSSKMEVNGMKEIFQRSVPQRNAKYIKYIGDGDTKTFPELQRTAPYSIEKVECVGHIQKRMGARMRKLKTMNRGKKLSDGKSISGKNRLTDKFIDTITPYYGNAIRQNNSSVSDMRQAIWAIYCHYRSTDEEPMHHFCPIGDTSWCKYQKALATNSASLFKHKNIVPIAVMDEIKPIIAELSAPKLLKKCVCVWGGKTQNANESFKSTVWKYCPKTSGSSI
;
A
#
# COMPACT_ATOMS: atom_id res chain seq x y z
N MET A 1 -25.46 -11.09 45.49
CA MET A 1 -24.56 -11.13 44.31
C MET A 1 -23.14 -11.22 44.84
N ASP A 2 -22.62 -12.44 45.00
CA ASP A 2 -21.26 -12.71 45.50
C ASP A 2 -20.26 -12.61 44.35
N LEU A 3 -20.09 -11.41 43.80
CA LEU A 3 -18.96 -11.16 42.93
C LEU A 3 -17.72 -10.94 43.81
N PRO A 4 -16.58 -11.59 43.48
CA PRO A 4 -15.34 -11.37 44.22
C PRO A 4 -14.96 -9.89 44.16
N SER A 5 -14.35 -9.41 45.23
CA SER A 5 -13.89 -8.02 45.34
C SER A 5 -12.93 -7.68 44.18
N PRO A 6 -13.02 -6.46 43.61
CA PRO A 6 -12.18 -6.07 42.48
C PRO A 6 -10.70 -6.22 42.81
N VAL A 7 -9.92 -6.70 41.85
CA VAL A 7 -8.46 -6.76 41.97
C VAL A 7 -7.93 -5.36 42.26
N SER A 8 -7.07 -5.21 43.27
CA SER A 8 -6.47 -3.92 43.57
C SER A 8 -5.71 -3.38 42.34
N GLN A 9 -5.75 -2.06 42.12
CA GLN A 9 -5.11 -1.45 40.95
C GLN A 9 -3.62 -1.84 40.82
N LYS A 10 -2.89 -1.89 41.95
CA LYS A 10 -1.48 -2.31 41.98
C LYS A 10 -1.30 -3.76 41.51
N SER A 11 -2.17 -4.67 41.96
CA SER A 11 -2.14 -6.07 41.53
C SER A 11 -2.49 -6.22 40.05
N TYR A 12 -3.50 -5.49 39.58
CA TYR A 12 -3.89 -5.45 38.17
C TYR A 12 -2.73 -4.97 37.28
N GLU A 13 -2.13 -3.82 37.58
CA GLU A 13 -0.99 -3.26 36.83
C GLU A 13 0.23 -4.18 36.82
N ARG A 14 0.46 -4.92 37.91
CA ARG A 14 1.53 -5.93 37.99
C ARG A 14 1.25 -7.13 37.09
N ILE A 15 0.02 -7.64 37.09
CA ILE A 15 -0.39 -8.76 36.22
C ILE A 15 -0.33 -8.34 34.76
N MET A 16 -0.86 -7.15 34.42
CA MET A 16 -0.83 -6.62 33.05
C MET A 16 0.60 -6.44 32.54
N ARG A 17 1.54 -5.99 33.38
CA ARG A 17 2.97 -5.92 33.00
C ARG A 17 3.56 -7.29 32.68
N LYS A 18 3.26 -8.31 33.49
CA LYS A 18 3.72 -9.69 33.23
C LYS A 18 3.14 -10.26 31.94
N ILE A 19 1.84 -10.09 31.72
CA ILE A 19 1.17 -10.51 30.48
C ILE A 19 1.80 -9.80 29.28
N ASN A 20 2.00 -8.48 29.37
CA ASN A 20 2.60 -7.69 28.30
C ASN A 20 4.02 -8.16 27.94
N LEU A 21 4.85 -8.46 28.94
CA LEU A 21 6.20 -9.00 28.72
C LEU A 21 6.14 -10.35 28.00
N ALA A 22 5.36 -11.30 28.53
CA ALA A 22 5.22 -12.63 27.92
C ALA A 22 4.64 -12.55 26.49
N SER A 23 3.63 -11.71 26.26
CA SER A 23 3.06 -11.50 24.92
C SER A 23 4.09 -10.89 23.95
N ARG A 24 4.98 -10.01 24.42
CA ARG A 24 6.05 -9.45 23.58
C ARG A 24 7.09 -10.49 23.19
N GLU A 25 7.50 -11.35 24.12
CA GLU A 25 8.44 -12.44 23.84
C GLU A 25 7.87 -13.41 22.81
N VAL A 26 6.63 -13.87 23.01
CA VAL A 26 5.94 -14.77 22.06
C VAL A 26 5.76 -14.11 20.70
N ALA A 27 5.39 -12.82 20.66
CA ALA A 27 5.27 -12.08 19.40
C ALA A 27 6.62 -11.96 18.68
N ASP A 28 7.71 -11.70 19.42
CA ASP A 28 9.05 -11.60 18.85
C ASP A 28 9.53 -12.93 18.26
N ASP A 29 9.30 -14.04 18.95
CA ASP A 29 9.64 -15.38 18.46
C ASP A 29 8.78 -15.78 17.25
N SER A 30 7.49 -15.44 17.25
CA SER A 30 6.61 -15.62 16.10
C SER A 30 7.12 -14.85 14.87
N MET A 31 7.53 -13.59 15.06
CA MET A 31 8.10 -12.75 14.00
C MET A 31 9.48 -13.24 13.51
N LYS A 32 10.34 -13.73 14.41
CA LYS A 32 11.60 -14.40 14.03
C LYS A 32 11.35 -15.63 13.15
N ASN A 33 10.36 -16.44 13.49
CA ASN A 33 9.99 -17.61 12.69
C ASN A 33 9.41 -17.20 11.33
N ALA A 34 8.53 -16.20 11.30
CA ALA A 34 8.03 -15.63 10.04
C ALA A 34 9.16 -15.11 9.13
N ALA A 35 10.17 -14.45 9.71
CA ALA A 35 11.35 -14.01 8.95
C ALA A 35 12.12 -15.20 8.33
N LYS A 36 12.36 -16.26 9.10
CA LYS A 36 13.04 -17.48 8.62
C LYS A 36 12.27 -18.16 7.50
N GLU A 37 10.95 -18.27 7.64
CA GLU A 37 10.08 -18.83 6.61
C GLU A 37 10.13 -17.99 5.33
N GLU A 38 10.11 -16.65 5.43
CA GLU A 38 10.22 -15.75 4.28
C GLU A 38 11.56 -15.91 3.56
N VAL A 39 12.66 -15.97 4.30
CA VAL A 39 14.02 -16.19 3.75
C VAL A 39 14.09 -17.53 3.03
N SER A 40 13.53 -18.58 3.62
CA SER A 40 13.49 -19.92 3.02
C SER A 40 12.64 -19.93 1.75
N ALA A 41 11.46 -19.31 1.78
CA ALA A 41 10.55 -19.22 0.64
C ALA A 41 11.10 -18.34 -0.49
N SER A 42 11.89 -17.32 -0.16
CA SER A 42 12.56 -16.45 -1.12
C SER A 42 13.83 -17.07 -1.71
N GLY A 43 14.40 -18.09 -1.07
CA GLY A 43 15.68 -18.70 -1.44
C GLY A 43 16.90 -17.81 -1.17
N SER A 44 16.72 -16.68 -0.47
CA SER A 44 17.77 -15.70 -0.16
C SER A 44 17.40 -14.92 1.10
N ASN A 45 18.41 -14.43 1.82
CA ASN A 45 18.19 -13.49 2.94
C ASN A 45 17.87 -12.06 2.46
N GLU A 46 17.95 -11.81 1.15
CA GLU A 46 17.54 -10.56 0.51
C GLU A 46 16.09 -10.67 0.04
N ILE A 47 15.19 -10.16 0.88
CA ILE A 47 13.75 -10.36 0.72
C ILE A 47 13.03 -9.09 0.27
N CYS A 48 11.85 -9.30 -0.32
CA CYS A 48 10.89 -8.23 -0.61
C CYS A 48 9.91 -8.11 0.55
N VAL A 49 9.63 -6.88 0.97
CA VAL A 49 8.72 -6.62 2.07
C VAL A 49 7.76 -5.49 1.77
N SER A 50 6.59 -5.58 2.38
CA SER A 50 5.55 -4.56 2.37
C SER A 50 5.50 -3.85 3.71
N GLY A 51 5.77 -2.55 3.72
CA GLY A 51 5.74 -1.74 4.93
C GLY A 51 4.57 -0.77 4.93
N ASP A 52 3.91 -0.66 6.08
CA ASP A 52 2.79 0.24 6.26
C ASP A 52 2.60 0.67 7.72
N GLY A 53 1.94 1.82 7.91
CA GLY A 53 1.60 2.41 9.20
C GLY A 53 0.10 2.40 9.48
N THR A 54 -0.25 2.36 10.76
CA THR A 54 -1.63 2.52 11.20
C THR A 54 -1.72 3.24 12.54
N TRP A 55 -2.80 4.00 12.73
CA TRP A 55 -2.96 4.92 13.85
C TRP A 55 -4.21 4.62 14.66
N LYS A 56 -4.11 4.83 15.99
CA LYS A 56 -5.20 4.60 16.94
C LYS A 56 -6.44 5.45 16.65
N THR A 57 -6.24 6.70 16.24
CA THR A 57 -7.32 7.61 15.89
C THR A 57 -7.24 7.98 14.42
N ARG A 58 -8.39 8.25 13.79
CA ARG A 58 -8.42 8.77 12.42
C ARG A 58 -7.92 10.23 12.43
N GLY A 59 -7.21 10.62 11.38
CA GLY A 59 -6.66 11.98 11.21
C GLY A 59 -5.20 12.14 11.68
N HIS A 60 -4.62 13.31 11.39
CA HIS A 60 -3.20 13.59 11.61
C HIS A 60 -2.81 13.86 13.08
N THR A 61 -3.75 13.74 14.02
CA THR A 61 -3.55 14.06 15.44
C THR A 61 -3.30 12.83 16.32
N SER A 62 -3.19 11.65 15.71
CA SER A 62 -3.00 10.43 16.49
C SER A 62 -1.67 10.41 17.24
N ARG A 63 -1.73 9.94 18.48
CA ARG A 63 -0.59 9.92 19.41
C ARG A 63 0.06 8.55 19.53
N ILE A 64 -0.53 7.52 18.91
CA ILE A 64 -0.03 6.15 18.90
C ILE A 64 -0.10 5.63 17.46
N GLY A 65 1.04 5.17 16.95
CA GLY A 65 1.20 4.54 15.64
C GLY A 65 1.79 3.14 15.79
N VAL A 66 1.31 2.22 14.96
CA VAL A 66 1.84 0.86 14.80
C VAL A 66 2.33 0.76 13.36
N PHE A 67 3.57 0.33 13.20
CA PHE A 67 4.25 0.17 11.93
C PHE A 67 4.63 -1.29 11.78
N SER A 68 4.39 -1.85 10.60
CA SER A 68 4.66 -3.26 10.35
C SER A 68 5.36 -3.46 9.03
N VAL A 69 6.19 -4.49 8.98
CA VAL A 69 6.79 -5.03 7.76
C VAL A 69 6.31 -6.46 7.58
N ILE A 70 5.76 -6.75 6.42
CA ILE A 70 5.17 -8.04 6.04
C ILE A 70 5.98 -8.64 4.88
N GLY A 71 6.26 -9.93 4.93
CA GLY A 71 6.91 -10.68 3.86
C GLY A 71 6.03 -10.75 2.61
N ASP A 72 6.62 -10.54 1.44
CA ASP A 72 5.92 -10.56 0.16
C ASP A 72 5.47 -11.98 -0.24
N VAL A 73 6.28 -13.00 0.10
CA VAL A 73 6.02 -14.39 -0.29
C VAL A 73 5.09 -15.10 0.69
N THR A 74 5.39 -15.01 1.99
CA THR A 74 4.59 -15.71 3.03
C THR A 74 3.36 -14.91 3.46
N GLY A 75 3.32 -13.60 3.22
CA GLY A 75 2.27 -12.72 3.71
C GLY A 75 2.24 -12.57 5.24
N LYS A 76 3.29 -13.02 5.95
CA LYS A 76 3.39 -12.99 7.41
C LYS A 76 4.04 -11.70 7.91
N VAL A 77 3.68 -11.27 9.12
CA VAL A 77 4.30 -10.13 9.79
C VAL A 77 5.71 -10.52 10.24
N ILE A 78 6.72 -9.83 9.73
CA ILE A 78 8.13 -10.09 10.00
C ILE A 78 8.65 -9.20 11.13
N ASP A 79 8.15 -7.97 11.22
CA ASP A 79 8.55 -7.06 12.30
C ASP A 79 7.50 -5.96 12.53
N VAL A 80 7.45 -5.43 13.75
CA VAL A 80 6.56 -4.34 14.14
C VAL A 80 7.22 -3.32 15.07
N ALA A 81 6.97 -2.03 14.85
CA ALA A 81 7.35 -0.96 15.77
C ALA A 81 6.11 -0.23 16.26
N VAL A 82 6.04 0.05 17.56
CA VAL A 82 4.95 0.82 18.18
C VAL A 82 5.54 2.11 18.72
N LEU A 83 5.09 3.23 18.17
CA LEU A 83 5.51 4.56 18.62
C LEU A 83 4.35 5.30 19.28
N SER A 84 4.67 6.05 20.33
CA SER A 84 3.74 6.84 21.09
C SER A 84 4.34 8.20 21.46
N SER A 85 3.61 9.27 21.16
CA SER A 85 3.85 10.62 21.68
C SER A 85 3.05 10.91 22.96
N TYR A 86 2.40 9.89 23.50
CA TYR A 86 1.56 9.95 24.68
C TYR A 86 2.02 8.98 25.77
N CYS A 87 1.91 9.42 27.01
CA CYS A 87 2.00 8.56 28.17
C CYS A 87 1.01 9.07 29.22
N LYS A 88 0.19 8.17 29.78
CA LYS A 88 -0.78 8.52 30.81
C LYS A 88 -0.11 9.06 32.07
N GLY A 89 1.04 8.49 32.45
CA GLY A 89 1.83 8.97 33.58
C GLY A 89 2.30 10.42 33.38
N CYS A 90 2.81 10.73 32.18
CA CYS A 90 3.18 12.10 31.81
C CYS A 90 1.99 13.09 31.80
N GLU A 91 0.80 12.63 31.45
CA GLU A 91 -0.41 13.47 31.48
C GLU A 91 -0.90 13.75 32.92
N LYS A 92 -0.69 12.81 33.84
CA LYS A 92 -1.11 12.95 35.25
C LYS A 92 -0.27 13.97 36.02
N TRP A 93 0.93 14.34 35.55
CA TRP A 93 1.74 15.38 36.20
C TRP A 93 1.04 16.75 36.09
N ARG A 94 0.70 17.34 37.23
CA ARG A 94 0.00 18.64 37.31
C ARG A 94 0.91 19.81 37.71
N GLY A 95 2.17 19.56 38.04
CA GLY A 95 3.13 20.60 38.39
C GLY A 95 3.78 21.29 37.17
N PRO A 96 4.58 22.34 37.37
CA PRO A 96 5.41 22.90 36.32
C PRO A 96 6.37 21.83 35.77
N LYS A 97 6.69 21.91 34.47
CA LYS A 97 7.66 21.00 33.80
C LYS A 97 9.09 21.53 33.92
N SER A 98 9.42 22.06 35.09
CA SER A 98 10.69 22.69 35.41
C SER A 98 10.94 22.60 36.92
N GLY A 99 12.22 22.68 37.29
CA GLY A 99 12.66 22.62 38.68
C GLY A 99 12.88 21.21 39.22
N HIS A 100 13.46 21.16 40.42
CA HIS A 100 13.94 19.93 41.06
C HIS A 100 12.86 18.87 41.25
N SER A 101 11.64 19.27 41.62
CA SER A 101 10.51 18.34 41.84
C SER A 101 10.06 17.63 40.55
N TYR A 102 10.15 18.31 39.40
CA TYR A 102 9.87 17.70 38.11
C TYR A 102 11.00 16.74 37.69
N GLU A 103 12.26 17.10 37.93
CA GLU A 103 13.41 16.25 37.62
C GLU A 103 13.39 14.94 38.42
N GLU A 104 13.11 15.03 39.72
CA GLU A 104 12.99 13.85 40.59
C GLU A 104 11.83 12.94 40.15
N TRP A 105 10.66 13.53 39.85
CA TRP A 105 9.53 12.77 39.30
C TRP A 105 9.87 12.14 37.95
N LYS A 106 10.53 12.89 37.05
CA LYS A 106 10.88 12.44 35.70
C LYS A 106 11.83 11.25 35.77
N LEU A 107 12.83 11.26 36.66
CA LEU A 107 13.73 10.13 36.89
C LEU A 107 12.97 8.89 37.38
N LYS A 108 12.05 9.05 38.33
CA LYS A 108 11.20 7.94 38.83
C LYS A 108 10.23 7.42 37.75
N HIS A 109 9.74 8.30 36.87
CA HIS A 109 8.77 7.95 35.84
C HIS A 109 9.40 7.38 34.56
N GLN A 110 10.64 7.75 34.23
CA GLN A 110 11.31 7.37 32.99
C GLN A 110 11.28 5.86 32.68
N PRO A 111 11.51 4.94 33.65
CA PRO A 111 11.44 3.49 33.40
C PRO A 111 10.02 2.99 33.03
N HIS A 112 8.99 3.79 33.32
CA HIS A 112 7.59 3.47 33.08
C HIS A 112 6.96 4.34 31.98
N CYS A 113 7.75 5.22 31.37
CA CYS A 113 7.26 6.13 30.34
C CYS A 113 7.10 5.37 29.03
N VAL A 114 5.86 5.27 28.54
CA VAL A 114 5.56 4.66 27.24
C VAL A 114 5.69 5.64 26.06
N LYS A 115 6.08 6.89 26.34
CA LYS A 115 6.31 7.90 25.29
C LYS A 115 7.71 7.73 24.74
N ASN A 116 7.82 7.23 23.50
CA ASN A 116 9.07 6.99 22.79
C ASN A 116 9.21 7.84 21.51
N HIS A 117 8.25 8.71 21.18
CA HIS A 117 8.32 9.58 20.01
C HIS A 117 8.12 11.06 20.32
N ILE A 118 8.87 11.90 19.61
CA ILE A 118 8.76 13.36 19.62
C ILE A 118 8.58 13.86 18.19
N GLY A 119 7.51 14.64 17.97
CA GLY A 119 7.18 15.23 16.68
C GLY A 119 5.78 14.83 16.20
N SER A 120 5.53 15.03 14.90
CA SER A 120 4.24 14.76 14.27
C SER A 120 3.94 13.26 14.11
N SER A 121 2.67 12.93 13.89
CA SER A 121 2.20 11.58 13.56
C SER A 121 2.85 11.05 12.27
N SER A 122 3.02 11.88 11.23
CA SER A 122 3.72 11.49 10.00
C SER A 122 5.19 11.14 10.24
N LYS A 123 5.86 11.81 11.20
CA LYS A 123 7.25 11.48 11.55
C LYS A 123 7.34 10.13 12.29
N MET A 124 6.27 9.67 12.93
CA MET A 124 6.26 8.35 13.56
C MET A 124 6.44 7.25 12.52
N GLU A 125 5.82 7.36 11.35
CA GLU A 125 5.98 6.33 10.32
C GLU A 125 7.42 6.21 9.84
N VAL A 126 8.05 7.35 9.57
CA VAL A 126 9.46 7.40 9.20
C VAL A 126 10.33 6.77 10.30
N ASN A 127 10.12 7.15 11.56
CA ASN A 127 10.91 6.63 12.68
C ASN A 127 10.65 5.14 12.94
N GLY A 128 9.40 4.69 12.86
CA GLY A 128 9.03 3.30 13.09
C GLY A 128 9.60 2.38 12.01
N MET A 129 9.55 2.82 10.74
CA MET A 129 10.18 2.07 9.66
C MET A 129 11.71 2.04 9.81
N LYS A 130 12.35 3.13 10.24
CA LYS A 130 13.79 3.11 10.54
C LYS A 130 14.14 2.07 11.60
N GLU A 131 13.42 2.04 12.72
CA GLU A 131 13.68 1.09 13.80
C GLU A 131 13.60 -0.36 13.29
N ILE A 132 12.60 -0.67 12.46
CA ILE A 132 12.44 -1.99 11.84
C ILE A 132 13.61 -2.30 10.89
N PHE A 133 13.97 -1.37 10.00
CA PHE A 133 15.05 -1.61 9.03
C PHE A 133 16.43 -1.71 9.67
N GLN A 134 16.69 -0.97 10.76
CA GLN A 134 17.97 -1.02 11.47
C GLN A 134 18.20 -2.36 12.19
N ARG A 135 17.12 -2.98 12.70
CA ARG A 135 17.22 -4.25 13.43
C ARG A 135 16.94 -5.50 12.58
N SER A 136 16.61 -5.32 11.30
CA SER A 136 16.34 -6.39 10.33
C SER A 136 17.42 -7.47 10.32
N VAL A 137 18.69 -7.10 10.10
CA VAL A 137 19.81 -8.04 10.08
C VAL A 137 20.08 -8.67 11.46
N PRO A 138 20.31 -7.90 12.54
CA PRO A 138 20.69 -8.49 13.83
C PRO A 138 19.57 -9.30 14.49
N GLN A 139 18.29 -8.97 14.28
CA GLN A 139 17.18 -9.64 14.97
C GLN A 139 16.42 -10.63 14.08
N ARG A 140 16.38 -10.40 12.76
CA ARG A 140 15.58 -11.21 11.82
C ARG A 140 16.45 -11.99 10.83
N ASN A 141 17.76 -11.73 10.76
CA ASN A 141 18.69 -12.33 9.78
C ASN A 141 18.21 -12.15 8.32
N ALA A 142 17.59 -11.00 8.02
CA ALA A 142 17.03 -10.70 6.71
C ALA A 142 17.36 -9.26 6.30
N LYS A 143 17.65 -9.06 5.02
CA LYS A 143 17.83 -7.75 4.38
C LYS A 143 16.60 -7.42 3.54
N TYR A 144 15.94 -6.32 3.87
CA TYR A 144 14.75 -5.84 3.17
C TYR A 144 15.12 -5.03 1.92
N ILE A 145 15.69 -5.67 0.90
CA ILE A 145 16.22 -5.00 -0.29
C ILE A 145 15.12 -4.38 -1.14
N LYS A 146 13.95 -5.01 -1.24
CA LYS A 146 12.81 -4.48 -2.01
C LYS A 146 11.71 -4.02 -1.06
N TYR A 147 11.32 -2.75 -1.18
CA TYR A 147 10.33 -2.13 -0.31
C TYR A 147 9.07 -1.73 -1.09
N ILE A 148 7.94 -2.29 -0.69
CA ILE A 148 6.61 -1.89 -1.13
C ILE A 148 6.03 -1.01 -0.03
N GLY A 149 5.92 0.29 -0.30
CA GLY A 149 5.31 1.24 0.63
C GLY A 149 4.31 2.11 -0.09
N ASP A 150 3.35 2.63 0.66
CA ASP A 150 2.45 3.61 0.10
C ASP A 150 3.22 4.88 -0.28
N GLY A 151 2.65 5.67 -1.20
CA GLY A 151 3.31 6.78 -1.88
C GLY A 151 3.78 7.95 -1.00
N ASP A 152 3.88 7.79 0.32
CA ASP A 152 4.39 8.82 1.22
C ASP A 152 5.84 9.16 0.88
N THR A 153 6.01 10.41 0.47
CA THR A 153 7.21 10.90 -0.21
C THR A 153 8.43 10.96 0.70
N LYS A 154 8.26 10.79 2.01
CA LYS A 154 9.30 11.03 3.03
C LYS A 154 9.92 9.76 3.61
N THR A 155 9.20 8.64 3.66
CA THR A 155 9.68 7.41 4.31
C THR A 155 10.80 6.77 3.50
N PHE A 156 10.61 6.57 2.20
CA PHE A 156 11.60 5.87 1.36
C PHE A 156 12.95 6.59 1.25
N PRO A 157 13.03 7.91 0.96
CA PRO A 157 14.33 8.60 0.89
C PRO A 157 15.11 8.50 2.20
N GLU A 158 14.39 8.53 3.33
CA GLU A 158 15.02 8.45 4.63
C GLU A 158 15.47 7.02 4.96
N LEU A 159 14.67 6.00 4.60
CA LEU A 159 15.10 4.60 4.69
C LEU A 159 16.38 4.35 3.87
N GLN A 160 16.46 4.89 2.66
CA GLN A 160 17.65 4.78 1.81
C GLN A 160 18.89 5.42 2.46
N ARG A 161 18.71 6.41 3.33
CA ARG A 161 19.80 7.08 4.07
C ARG A 161 20.22 6.33 5.33
N THR A 162 19.29 5.68 6.01
CA THR A 162 19.53 5.13 7.36
C THR A 162 19.60 3.61 7.44
N ALA A 163 19.11 2.90 6.43
CA ALA A 163 19.15 1.45 6.41
C ALA A 163 20.59 0.94 6.27
N PRO A 164 20.90 -0.24 6.84
CA PRO A 164 22.24 -0.80 6.79
C PRO A 164 22.64 -1.35 5.40
N TYR A 165 21.74 -1.25 4.41
CA TYR A 165 21.91 -1.75 3.04
C TYR A 165 21.09 -0.92 2.04
N SER A 166 21.39 -1.08 0.75
CA SER A 166 20.67 -0.42 -0.34
C SER A 166 19.26 -0.99 -0.52
N ILE A 167 18.27 -0.10 -0.66
CA ILE A 167 16.86 -0.46 -0.82
C ILE A 167 16.34 0.04 -2.17
N GLU A 168 15.63 -0.82 -2.88
CA GLU A 168 14.88 -0.50 -4.09
C GLU A 168 13.39 -0.32 -3.78
N LYS A 169 12.81 0.80 -4.22
CA LYS A 169 11.37 1.02 -4.12
C LYS A 169 10.63 0.27 -5.22
N VAL A 170 9.68 -0.55 -4.80
CA VAL A 170 8.75 -1.25 -5.67
C VAL A 170 7.37 -0.60 -5.57
N GLU A 171 6.65 -0.53 -6.67
CA GLU A 171 5.30 0.05 -6.70
C GLU A 171 4.23 -1.04 -6.60
N CYS A 172 3.26 -0.85 -5.70
CA CYS A 172 2.09 -1.71 -5.62
C CYS A 172 1.21 -1.55 -6.88
N VAL A 173 0.83 -2.65 -7.52
CA VAL A 173 -0.01 -2.60 -8.73
C VAL A 173 -1.37 -1.97 -8.43
N GLY A 174 -1.92 -2.22 -7.23
CA GLY A 174 -3.14 -1.57 -6.77
C GLY A 174 -3.01 -0.05 -6.66
N HIS A 175 -1.85 0.46 -6.22
CA HIS A 175 -1.58 1.89 -6.15
C HIS A 175 -1.49 2.51 -7.55
N ILE A 176 -0.79 1.86 -8.49
CA ILE A 176 -0.67 2.37 -9.86
C ILE A 176 -2.02 2.30 -10.58
N GLN A 177 -2.81 1.25 -10.34
CA GLN A 177 -4.19 1.14 -10.80
C GLN A 177 -5.02 2.34 -10.30
N LYS A 178 -5.00 2.66 -9.00
CA LYS A 178 -5.68 3.84 -8.45
C LYS A 178 -5.18 5.14 -9.09
N ARG A 179 -3.87 5.25 -9.36
CA ARG A 179 -3.25 6.42 -10.03
C ARG A 179 -3.83 6.66 -11.42
N MET A 180 -4.09 5.62 -12.20
CA MET A 180 -4.76 5.74 -13.51
C MET A 180 -6.15 6.35 -13.38
N GLY A 181 -6.99 5.77 -12.52
CA GLY A 181 -8.36 6.25 -12.31
C GLY A 181 -8.40 7.69 -11.78
N ALA A 182 -7.44 8.08 -10.93
CA ALA A 182 -7.32 9.44 -10.43
C ALA A 182 -6.92 10.43 -11.54
N ARG A 183 -5.95 10.06 -12.41
CA ARG A 183 -5.52 10.90 -13.54
C ARG A 183 -6.64 11.13 -14.55
N MET A 184 -7.41 10.10 -14.88
CA MET A 184 -8.56 10.23 -15.79
C MET A 184 -9.67 11.12 -15.21
N ARG A 185 -9.96 10.99 -13.91
CA ARG A 185 -10.90 11.89 -13.21
C ARG A 185 -10.39 13.33 -13.18
N LYS A 186 -9.09 13.54 -12.96
CA LYS A 186 -8.47 14.87 -13.03
C LYS A 186 -8.56 15.45 -14.45
N LEU A 187 -8.28 14.67 -15.49
CA LEU A 187 -8.44 15.08 -16.88
C LEU A 187 -9.87 15.55 -17.18
N LYS A 188 -10.87 14.77 -16.76
CA LYS A 188 -12.29 15.15 -16.86
C LYS A 188 -12.58 16.49 -16.19
N THR A 189 -12.03 16.75 -15.00
CA THR A 189 -12.22 18.02 -14.28
C THR A 189 -11.49 19.18 -14.96
N MET A 190 -10.25 19.00 -15.40
CA MET A 190 -9.45 20.06 -16.07
C MET A 190 -10.03 20.49 -17.42
N ASN A 191 -10.71 19.57 -18.10
CA ASN A 191 -11.33 19.83 -19.41
C ASN A 191 -12.83 20.17 -19.29
N ARG A 192 -13.32 20.50 -18.09
CA ARG A 192 -14.70 20.94 -17.88
C ARG A 192 -14.96 22.25 -18.63
N GLY A 193 -16.02 22.29 -19.44
CA GLY A 193 -16.38 23.46 -20.25
C GLY A 193 -15.60 23.62 -21.55
N LYS A 194 -14.48 22.89 -21.73
CA LYS A 194 -13.74 22.89 -23.00
C LYS A 194 -14.42 21.98 -24.01
N LYS A 195 -14.42 22.42 -25.27
CA LYS A 195 -14.82 21.61 -26.42
C LYS A 195 -13.58 20.93 -26.98
N LEU A 196 -13.71 19.64 -27.30
CA LEU A 196 -12.69 18.88 -28.01
C LEU A 196 -12.79 19.14 -29.52
N SER A 197 -11.93 18.50 -30.30
CA SER A 197 -11.88 18.64 -31.77
C SER A 197 -13.22 18.32 -32.46
N ASP A 198 -14.09 17.53 -31.83
CA ASP A 198 -15.44 17.20 -32.31
C ASP A 198 -16.54 18.18 -31.84
N GLY A 199 -16.16 19.32 -31.26
CA GLY A 199 -17.09 20.34 -30.76
C GLY A 199 -17.87 19.94 -29.50
N LYS A 200 -17.57 18.78 -28.89
CA LYS A 200 -18.26 18.23 -27.71
C LYS A 200 -17.37 18.26 -26.48
N SER A 201 -17.98 18.21 -25.30
CA SER A 201 -17.27 18.13 -24.03
C SER A 201 -16.60 16.76 -23.85
N ILE A 202 -15.52 16.69 -23.06
CA ILE A 202 -14.86 15.41 -22.74
C ILE A 202 -15.80 14.43 -22.00
N SER A 203 -16.69 14.96 -21.17
CA SER A 203 -17.71 14.23 -20.43
C SER A 203 -19.03 14.17 -21.21
N GLY A 204 -19.82 13.12 -21.00
CA GLY A 204 -21.15 12.96 -21.58
C GLY A 204 -21.50 11.49 -21.83
N LYS A 205 -22.71 11.23 -22.35
CA LYS A 205 -23.14 9.88 -22.73
C LYS A 205 -22.15 9.30 -23.76
N ASN A 206 -21.71 8.07 -23.54
CA ASN A 206 -20.73 7.35 -24.39
C ASN A 206 -19.36 8.04 -24.54
N ARG A 207 -18.93 8.84 -23.57
CA ARG A 207 -17.60 9.48 -23.53
C ARG A 207 -16.85 9.09 -22.25
N LEU A 208 -16.00 9.98 -21.74
CA LEU A 208 -15.30 9.78 -20.47
C LEU A 208 -16.28 9.91 -19.29
N THR A 209 -16.93 8.80 -18.96
CA THR A 209 -17.84 8.66 -17.81
C THR A 209 -17.13 7.99 -16.64
N ASP A 210 -17.63 8.17 -15.41
CA ASP A 210 -17.04 7.51 -14.25
C ASP A 210 -17.15 5.99 -14.37
N LYS A 211 -18.26 5.48 -14.93
CA LYS A 211 -18.45 4.06 -15.27
C LYS A 211 -17.39 3.53 -16.24
N PHE A 212 -17.01 4.32 -17.24
CA PHE A 212 -15.91 3.95 -18.15
C PHE A 212 -14.57 3.91 -17.40
N ILE A 213 -14.29 4.91 -16.56
CA ILE A 213 -13.07 4.95 -15.75
C ILE A 213 -12.99 3.73 -14.81
N ASP A 214 -14.09 3.38 -14.17
CA ASP A 214 -14.20 2.21 -13.28
C ASP A 214 -14.08 0.87 -14.02
N THR A 215 -14.34 0.86 -15.33
CA THR A 215 -14.17 -0.33 -16.19
C THR A 215 -12.72 -0.49 -16.65
N ILE A 216 -12.10 0.59 -17.15
CA ILE A 216 -10.74 0.53 -17.72
C ILE A 216 -9.65 0.43 -16.66
N THR A 217 -9.89 0.99 -15.46
CA THR A 217 -8.90 1.02 -14.38
C THR A 217 -8.53 -0.41 -13.91
N PRO A 218 -9.48 -1.32 -13.62
CA PRO A 218 -9.18 -2.73 -13.34
C PRO A 218 -8.47 -3.46 -14.49
N TYR A 219 -8.85 -3.20 -15.75
CA TYR A 219 -8.19 -3.84 -16.90
C TYR A 219 -6.72 -3.48 -16.99
N TYR A 220 -6.38 -2.21 -16.76
CA TYR A 220 -5.00 -1.78 -16.68
C TYR A 220 -4.22 -2.49 -15.55
N GLY A 221 -4.82 -2.59 -14.36
CA GLY A 221 -4.20 -3.31 -13.24
C GLY A 221 -3.98 -4.79 -13.58
N ASN A 222 -4.94 -5.43 -14.25
CA ASN A 222 -4.84 -6.83 -14.67
C ASN A 222 -3.79 -7.04 -15.77
N ALA A 223 -3.66 -6.12 -16.72
CA ALA A 223 -2.61 -6.16 -17.74
C ALA A 223 -1.21 -6.21 -17.11
N ILE A 224 -0.98 -5.46 -16.02
CA ILE A 224 0.28 -5.50 -15.28
C ILE A 224 0.43 -6.82 -14.51
N ARG A 225 -0.62 -7.28 -13.80
CA ARG A 225 -0.55 -8.52 -13.00
C ARG A 225 -0.28 -9.77 -13.84
N GLN A 226 -0.90 -9.86 -15.02
CA GLN A 226 -0.80 -11.01 -15.93
C GLN A 226 0.54 -11.08 -16.67
N ASN A 227 1.23 -9.94 -16.81
CA ASN A 227 2.49 -9.84 -17.56
C ASN A 227 3.65 -9.44 -16.64
N ASN A 228 3.62 -9.86 -15.37
CA ASN A 228 4.49 -9.32 -14.32
C ASN A 228 5.99 -9.66 -14.47
N SER A 229 6.33 -10.55 -15.38
CA SER A 229 7.69 -11.00 -15.70
C SER A 229 8.39 -10.14 -16.76
N SER A 230 7.66 -9.35 -17.56
CA SER A 230 8.21 -8.63 -18.71
C SER A 230 7.63 -7.23 -18.85
N VAL A 231 8.51 -6.22 -18.82
CA VAL A 231 8.13 -4.82 -19.07
C VAL A 231 7.54 -4.63 -20.48
N SER A 232 8.07 -5.37 -21.46
CA SER A 232 7.60 -5.31 -22.83
C SER A 232 6.16 -5.79 -22.92
N ASP A 233 5.87 -6.93 -22.30
CA ASP A 233 4.55 -7.58 -22.38
C ASP A 233 3.52 -6.77 -21.59
N MET A 234 3.89 -6.22 -20.42
CA MET A 234 3.05 -5.24 -19.69
C MET A 234 2.69 -4.07 -20.60
N ARG A 235 3.68 -3.49 -21.28
CA ARG A 235 3.47 -2.34 -22.16
C ARG A 235 2.54 -2.71 -23.31
N GLN A 236 2.77 -3.84 -23.97
CA GLN A 236 1.94 -4.31 -25.06
C GLN A 236 0.49 -4.54 -24.60
N ALA A 237 0.28 -5.19 -23.46
CA ALA A 237 -1.05 -5.42 -22.90
C ALA A 237 -1.78 -4.11 -22.52
N ILE A 238 -1.06 -3.12 -21.96
CA ILE A 238 -1.64 -1.80 -21.66
C ILE A 238 -2.04 -1.08 -22.95
N TRP A 239 -1.20 -1.10 -23.99
CA TRP A 239 -1.52 -0.51 -25.29
C TRP A 239 -2.64 -1.24 -26.02
N ALA A 240 -2.76 -2.56 -25.85
CA ALA A 240 -3.89 -3.34 -26.35
C ALA A 240 -5.22 -2.81 -25.83
N ILE A 241 -5.31 -2.43 -24.54
CA ILE A 241 -6.52 -1.83 -23.97
C ILE A 241 -6.86 -0.51 -24.68
N TYR A 242 -5.87 0.38 -24.85
CA TYR A 242 -6.08 1.65 -25.53
C TYR A 242 -6.56 1.47 -26.97
N CYS A 243 -5.85 0.64 -27.74
CA CYS A 243 -6.19 0.37 -29.13
C CYS A 243 -7.56 -0.31 -29.26
N HIS A 244 -7.92 -1.20 -28.35
CA HIS A 244 -9.24 -1.86 -28.34
C HIS A 244 -10.39 -0.86 -28.20
N TYR A 245 -10.26 0.16 -27.35
CA TYR A 245 -11.29 1.19 -27.18
C TYR A 245 -11.26 2.29 -28.24
N ARG A 246 -10.13 2.49 -28.93
CA ARG A 246 -10.01 3.42 -30.07
C ARG A 246 -10.49 2.82 -31.38
N SER A 247 -10.42 1.49 -31.53
CA SER A 247 -10.72 0.78 -32.78
C SER A 247 -12.12 1.08 -33.30
N THR A 248 -12.24 1.28 -34.61
CA THR A 248 -13.51 1.39 -35.32
C THR A 248 -13.62 0.32 -36.42
N ASP A 249 -14.78 0.22 -37.06
CA ASP A 249 -14.96 -0.70 -38.19
C ASP A 249 -14.09 -0.29 -39.39
N GLU A 250 -13.84 1.02 -39.55
CA GLU A 250 -12.97 1.59 -40.59
C GLU A 250 -11.47 1.49 -40.24
N GLU A 251 -11.12 1.61 -38.95
CA GLU A 251 -9.74 1.56 -38.45
C GLU A 251 -9.60 0.54 -37.30
N PRO A 252 -9.56 -0.77 -37.59
CA PRO A 252 -9.44 -1.81 -36.58
C PRO A 252 -8.02 -1.89 -36.01
N MET A 253 -7.82 -1.58 -34.73
CA MET A 253 -6.52 -1.57 -34.06
C MET A 253 -6.36 -2.72 -33.05
N HIS A 254 -6.45 -3.96 -33.52
CA HIS A 254 -6.34 -5.14 -32.63
C HIS A 254 -4.96 -5.82 -32.66
N HIS A 255 -3.94 -5.14 -33.21
CA HIS A 255 -2.58 -5.70 -33.40
C HIS A 255 -1.83 -6.04 -32.11
N PHE A 256 -2.23 -5.46 -30.97
CA PHE A 256 -1.67 -5.82 -29.66
C PHE A 256 -2.54 -6.82 -28.88
N CYS A 257 -3.72 -7.16 -29.38
CA CYS A 257 -4.56 -8.17 -28.75
C CYS A 257 -4.02 -9.57 -29.02
N PRO A 258 -4.19 -10.53 -28.08
CA PRO A 258 -3.85 -11.92 -28.33
C PRO A 258 -4.57 -12.45 -29.57
N ILE A 259 -3.88 -13.23 -30.38
CA ILE A 259 -4.44 -13.87 -31.59
C ILE A 259 -5.08 -15.20 -31.20
N GLY A 260 -6.14 -15.60 -31.90
CA GLY A 260 -6.78 -16.91 -31.74
C GLY A 260 -8.18 -16.85 -31.14
N ASP A 261 -8.84 -18.00 -31.17
CA ASP A 261 -10.21 -18.23 -30.69
C ASP A 261 -10.34 -18.15 -29.16
N THR A 262 -9.24 -18.31 -28.42
CA THR A 262 -9.16 -18.11 -26.97
C THR A 262 -8.95 -16.65 -26.56
N SER A 263 -8.73 -15.75 -27.52
CA SER A 263 -8.50 -14.33 -27.24
C SER A 263 -9.66 -13.68 -26.50
N TRP A 264 -9.40 -12.81 -25.54
CA TRP A 264 -10.45 -11.98 -24.95
C TRP A 264 -11.00 -10.96 -25.97
N CYS A 265 -10.24 -10.64 -27.03
CA CYS A 265 -10.65 -9.73 -28.07
C CYS A 265 -11.63 -10.41 -29.05
N LYS A 266 -12.87 -9.90 -29.08
CA LYS A 266 -13.92 -10.44 -29.96
C LYS A 266 -13.60 -10.29 -31.45
N TYR A 267 -12.86 -9.26 -31.85
CA TYR A 267 -12.43 -9.09 -33.22
C TYR A 267 -11.39 -10.16 -33.62
N GLN A 268 -10.39 -10.42 -32.78
CA GLN A 268 -9.40 -11.48 -33.01
C GLN A 268 -10.04 -12.87 -33.02
N LYS A 269 -11.04 -13.11 -32.16
CA LYS A 269 -11.87 -14.31 -32.22
C LYS A 269 -12.60 -14.44 -33.56
N ALA A 270 -13.25 -13.37 -34.01
CA ALA A 270 -13.98 -13.37 -35.28
C ALA A 270 -13.05 -13.59 -36.49
N LEU A 271 -11.82 -13.07 -36.44
CA LEU A 271 -10.78 -13.38 -37.44
C LEU A 271 -10.41 -14.87 -37.40
N ALA A 272 -10.19 -15.44 -36.22
CA ALA A 272 -9.84 -16.85 -36.08
C ALA A 272 -10.97 -17.81 -36.51
N THR A 273 -12.24 -17.41 -36.34
CA THR A 273 -13.42 -18.21 -36.73
C THR A 273 -14.00 -17.84 -38.10
N ASN A 274 -13.26 -17.09 -38.93
CA ASN A 274 -13.71 -16.61 -40.26
C ASN A 274 -15.05 -15.86 -40.25
N SER A 275 -15.40 -15.22 -39.13
CA SER A 275 -16.65 -14.47 -38.91
C SER A 275 -16.43 -12.96 -38.84
N ALA A 276 -15.28 -12.46 -39.30
CA ALA A 276 -14.87 -11.07 -39.16
C ALA A 276 -15.80 -10.09 -39.87
N SER A 277 -16.41 -10.48 -41.00
CA SER A 277 -17.37 -9.66 -41.75
C SER A 277 -18.67 -9.37 -40.99
N LEU A 278 -19.00 -10.19 -39.98
CA LEU A 278 -20.18 -10.01 -39.14
C LEU A 278 -19.89 -9.21 -37.86
N PHE A 279 -18.61 -8.95 -37.58
CA PHE A 279 -18.21 -8.21 -36.39
C PHE A 279 -18.46 -6.72 -36.57
N LYS A 280 -19.08 -6.10 -35.57
CA LYS A 280 -19.22 -4.64 -35.47
C LYS A 280 -18.70 -4.16 -34.13
N HIS A 281 -17.91 -3.09 -34.15
CA HIS A 281 -17.39 -2.48 -32.92
C HIS A 281 -18.55 -1.88 -32.11
N LYS A 282 -18.79 -2.45 -30.92
CA LYS A 282 -19.76 -1.95 -29.95
C LYS A 282 -19.03 -1.16 -28.87
N ASN A 283 -19.59 -0.03 -28.45
CA ASN A 283 -19.07 0.87 -27.41
C ASN A 283 -17.79 1.64 -27.79
N ILE A 284 -17.83 2.35 -28.91
CA ILE A 284 -16.75 3.21 -29.37
C ILE A 284 -16.70 4.47 -28.50
N VAL A 285 -15.56 4.70 -27.86
CA VAL A 285 -15.27 6.00 -27.24
C VAL A 285 -14.80 6.92 -28.37
N PRO A 286 -15.34 8.15 -28.52
CA PRO A 286 -14.95 9.04 -29.60
C PRO A 286 -13.44 9.25 -29.66
N ILE A 287 -12.88 9.27 -30.88
CA ILE A 287 -11.44 9.44 -31.12
C ILE A 287 -10.90 10.66 -30.37
N ALA A 288 -11.62 11.78 -30.41
CA ALA A 288 -11.29 13.01 -29.69
C ALA A 288 -11.10 12.81 -28.16
N VAL A 289 -11.83 11.89 -27.54
CA VAL A 289 -11.65 11.57 -26.11
C VAL A 289 -10.48 10.62 -25.89
N MET A 290 -10.28 9.66 -26.80
CA MET A 290 -9.15 8.74 -26.73
C MET A 290 -7.81 9.46 -26.94
N ASP A 291 -7.76 10.49 -27.79
CA ASP A 291 -6.56 11.30 -27.99
C ASP A 291 -6.16 12.05 -26.71
N GLU A 292 -7.13 12.56 -25.94
CA GLU A 292 -6.87 13.19 -24.63
C GLU A 292 -6.42 12.17 -23.56
N ILE A 293 -6.82 10.90 -23.67
CA ILE A 293 -6.42 9.83 -22.76
C ILE A 293 -5.01 9.30 -23.09
N LYS A 294 -4.60 9.36 -24.36
CA LYS A 294 -3.34 8.79 -24.87
C LYS A 294 -2.10 9.22 -24.06
N PRO A 295 -1.92 10.50 -23.67
CA PRO A 295 -0.77 10.91 -22.84
C PRO A 295 -0.74 10.20 -21.49
N ILE A 296 -1.90 9.99 -20.85
CA ILE A 296 -1.99 9.28 -19.57
C ILE A 296 -1.53 7.83 -19.73
N ILE A 297 -1.97 7.15 -20.80
CA ILE A 297 -1.55 5.77 -21.10
C ILE A 297 -0.06 5.71 -21.41
N ALA A 298 0.46 6.65 -22.21
CA ALA A 298 1.88 6.71 -22.54
C ALA A 298 2.77 6.87 -21.30
N GLU A 299 2.40 7.78 -20.39
CA GLU A 299 3.12 7.96 -19.12
C GLU A 299 3.03 6.74 -18.20
N LEU A 300 1.85 6.12 -18.09
CA LEU A 300 1.63 4.97 -17.22
C LEU A 300 2.17 3.65 -17.80
N SER A 301 2.46 3.61 -19.10
CA SER A 301 3.15 2.50 -19.77
C SER A 301 4.66 2.74 -19.94
N ALA A 302 5.19 3.81 -19.35
CA ALA A 302 6.61 4.12 -19.45
C ALA A 302 7.47 3.01 -18.80
N PRO A 303 8.54 2.54 -19.46
CA PRO A 303 9.39 1.47 -18.92
C PRO A 303 9.95 1.77 -17.53
N LYS A 304 10.24 3.04 -17.23
CA LYS A 304 10.73 3.48 -15.91
C LYS A 304 9.73 3.19 -14.78
N LEU A 305 8.43 3.32 -15.05
CA LEU A 305 7.39 2.99 -14.08
C LEU A 305 7.18 1.47 -14.03
N LEU A 306 7.05 0.83 -15.19
CA LEU A 306 6.76 -0.60 -15.28
C LEU A 306 7.88 -1.49 -14.71
N LYS A 307 9.15 -1.07 -14.80
CA LYS A 307 10.28 -1.75 -14.13
C LYS A 307 10.06 -1.89 -12.61
N LYS A 308 9.41 -0.90 -11.99
CA LYS A 308 9.05 -0.95 -10.56
C LYS A 308 7.85 -1.85 -10.25
N CYS A 309 7.18 -2.36 -11.28
CA CYS A 309 6.09 -3.33 -11.20
C CYS A 309 6.57 -4.75 -11.51
N VAL A 310 7.76 -4.92 -12.10
CA VAL A 310 8.32 -6.24 -12.44
C VAL A 310 8.63 -6.97 -11.14
N CYS A 311 8.08 -8.17 -11.02
CA CYS A 311 8.20 -8.96 -9.80
C CYS A 311 8.55 -10.39 -10.16
N VAL A 312 9.51 -10.94 -9.45
CA VAL A 312 9.89 -12.36 -9.57
C VAL A 312 8.81 -13.26 -8.96
N TRP A 313 7.98 -12.74 -8.05
CA TRP A 313 6.91 -13.49 -7.38
C TRP A 313 5.63 -12.65 -7.23
N GLY A 314 4.51 -13.18 -7.73
CA GLY A 314 3.15 -12.92 -7.24
C GLY A 314 2.66 -11.47 -7.08
N GLY A 315 2.47 -10.72 -8.17
CA GLY A 315 1.50 -9.61 -8.28
C GLY A 315 1.26 -8.77 -7.01
N LYS A 316 2.27 -8.02 -6.58
CA LYS A 316 2.36 -7.31 -5.29
C LYS A 316 1.12 -6.47 -4.94
N THR A 317 0.49 -6.82 -3.83
CA THR A 317 -0.60 -6.04 -3.20
C THR A 317 -0.25 -5.71 -1.75
N GLN A 318 -0.81 -4.63 -1.22
CA GLN A 318 -0.71 -4.30 0.21
C GLN A 318 -1.86 -4.90 1.02
N ASN A 319 -2.56 -5.90 0.49
CA ASN A 319 -3.75 -6.48 1.12
C ASN A 319 -3.42 -7.11 2.49
N ALA A 320 -2.23 -7.69 2.63
CA ALA A 320 -1.77 -8.24 3.91
C ALA A 320 -1.66 -7.16 5.00
N ASN A 321 -1.25 -5.93 4.65
CA ASN A 321 -1.24 -4.81 5.59
C ASN A 321 -2.66 -4.45 6.02
N GLU A 322 -3.63 -4.39 5.10
CA GLU A 322 -5.02 -4.11 5.47
C GLU A 322 -5.61 -5.19 6.39
N SER A 323 -5.30 -6.47 6.13
CA SER A 323 -5.68 -7.59 6.99
C SER A 323 -5.07 -7.47 8.41
N PHE A 324 -3.77 -7.18 8.50
CA PHE A 324 -3.09 -6.97 9.77
C PHE A 324 -3.69 -5.79 10.55
N LYS A 325 -3.89 -4.64 9.87
CA LYS A 325 -4.51 -3.46 10.46
C LYS A 325 -5.89 -3.78 11.03
N SER A 326 -6.73 -4.49 10.27
CA SER A 326 -8.05 -4.91 10.71
C SER A 326 -7.97 -5.75 12.00
N THR A 327 -7.05 -6.71 12.04
CA THR A 327 -6.80 -7.55 13.22
C THR A 327 -6.38 -6.73 14.44
N VAL A 328 -5.41 -5.83 14.29
CA VAL A 328 -4.95 -4.95 15.39
C VAL A 328 -6.10 -4.16 15.99
N TRP A 329 -6.93 -3.54 15.14
CA TRP A 329 -8.04 -2.69 15.61
C TRP A 329 -9.26 -3.48 16.07
N LYS A 330 -9.35 -4.78 15.75
CA LYS A 330 -10.32 -5.70 16.37
C LYS A 330 -9.99 -5.95 17.84
N TYR A 331 -8.71 -6.15 18.18
CA TYR A 331 -8.26 -6.38 19.56
C TYR A 331 -8.06 -5.08 20.36
N CYS A 332 -7.78 -3.97 19.69
CA CYS A 332 -7.62 -2.65 20.32
C CYS A 332 -8.56 -1.63 19.67
N PRO A 333 -9.88 -1.64 19.96
CA PRO A 333 -10.83 -0.78 19.27
C PRO A 333 -10.47 0.71 19.37
N LYS A 334 -10.71 1.45 18.29
CA LYS A 334 -10.39 2.89 18.21
C LYS A 334 -11.29 3.77 19.10
N THR A 335 -12.40 3.22 19.58
CA THR A 335 -13.46 3.91 20.33
C THR A 335 -13.32 3.77 21.84
N SER A 336 -12.67 2.72 22.34
CA SER A 336 -12.40 2.55 23.75
C SER A 336 -11.06 3.19 24.10
N GLY A 337 -11.06 4.01 25.14
CA GLY A 337 -9.84 4.59 25.71
C GLY A 337 -8.98 3.49 26.34
N SER A 338 -8.31 2.66 25.53
CA SER A 338 -7.37 1.67 26.02
C SER A 338 -6.23 2.42 26.69
N SER A 339 -6.23 2.40 28.02
CA SER A 339 -5.11 2.79 28.85
C SER A 339 -4.11 1.66 28.72
N ILE A 340 -2.97 1.93 28.08
CA ILE A 340 -1.79 1.06 28.14
C ILE A 340 -1.07 1.37 29.44
#